data_AF-A0A1C5KZQ2-F1
#
_entry.id   AF-A0A1C5KZQ2-F1
#
_cell.length_a   1.000
_cell.length_b   1.000
_cell.length_c   1.000
_cell.angle_alpha   90.00
_cell.angle_beta   90.00
_cell.angle_gamma   90.00
#
_symmetry.space_group_name_H-M   'P 1'
#
loop_
_entity.id
_entity.type
_entity.pdbx_description
1 polymer ?
#
loop_
_entity_poly.entity_id
_entity_poly.type
_entity_poly.pdbx_seq_one_letter_code
_entity_poly.pdbx_strand_id
1 'polypeptide(L)'
;MVTPSLSPVGLAVLDDIMSCAADLGNGYTPETLRPVLNRMVALSRKMNQLHSDGILTEREYIPLNVTLLVLGVNSMNRLSRM
;
A
#
# COMPACT_ATOMS: atom_id res chain seq x y z
N MET A 1 14.48 -14.06 -2.86
CA MET A 1 13.27 -13.36 -3.33
C MET A 1 13.70 -12.51 -4.50
N VAL A 2 13.36 -12.91 -5.74
CA VAL A 2 13.65 -12.10 -6.92
C VAL A 2 12.74 -10.88 -6.80
N THR A 3 13.30 -9.69 -6.57
CA THR A 3 12.54 -8.45 -6.76
C THR A 3 12.22 -8.38 -8.25
N PRO A 4 10.93 -8.43 -8.66
CA PRO A 4 10.60 -8.10 -10.04
C PRO A 4 11.17 -6.72 -10.32
N SER A 5 11.80 -6.54 -11.49
CA SER A 5 12.16 -5.20 -11.94
C SER A 5 10.88 -4.41 -12.15
N LEU A 6 10.47 -3.65 -11.15
CA LEU A 6 9.32 -2.76 -11.23
C LEU A 6 9.62 -1.70 -12.28
N SER A 7 8.60 -1.35 -13.06
CA SER A 7 8.61 -0.14 -13.88
C SER A 7 8.76 1.10 -13.00
N PRO A 8 9.09 2.27 -13.58
CA PRO A 8 9.10 3.53 -12.83
C PRO A 8 7.77 3.81 -12.10
N VAL A 9 6.64 3.43 -12.71
CA VAL A 9 5.31 3.56 -12.08
C VAL A 9 5.15 2.57 -10.93
N GLY A 10 5.57 1.31 -11.12
CA GLY A 10 5.57 0.30 -10.06
C GLY A 10 6.42 0.71 -8.85
N LEU A 11 7.59 1.31 -9.08
CA LEU A 11 8.45 1.86 -8.03
C LEU A 11 7.77 3.00 -7.28
N ALA A 12 7.15 3.95 -7.99
CA ALA A 12 6.42 5.05 -7.35
C ALA A 12 5.26 4.56 -6.47
N VAL A 13 4.54 3.52 -6.92
CA VAL A 13 3.50 2.88 -6.11
C VAL A 13 4.09 2.19 -4.88
N LEU A 14 5.22 1.50 -5.02
CA LEU A 14 5.91 0.89 -3.88
C LEU A 14 6.37 1.94 -2.85
N ASP A 15 6.92 3.06 -3.30
CA ASP A 15 7.32 4.18 -2.44
C ASP A 15 6.11 4.77 -1.70
N ASP A 16 4.96 4.94 -2.37
CA ASP A 16 3.71 5.36 -1.75
C ASP A 16 3.26 4.37 -0.64
N ILE A 17 3.40 3.05 -0.86
CA ILE A 17 3.10 2.01 0.15
C ILE A 17 4.06 2.11 1.33
N MET A 18 5.37 2.23 1.07
CA MET A 18 6.39 2.33 2.12
C MET A 18 6.24 3.59 2.96
N SER A 19 5.84 4.72 2.34
CA SER A 19 5.48 5.94 3.06
C SER A 19 4.32 5.69 4.03
N CYS A 20 3.26 4.99 3.60
CA CYS A 20 2.16 4.63 4.51
C CYS A 20 2.63 3.71 5.64
N ALA A 21 3.60 2.82 5.39
CA ALA A 21 4.17 1.95 6.43
C ALA A 21 5.07 2.70 7.42
N ALA A 22 5.84 3.68 6.96
CA ALA A 22 6.65 4.55 7.81
C ALA A 22 5.75 5.42 8.72
N ASP A 23 4.69 5.97 8.13
CA ASP A 23 3.59 6.61 8.85
C ASP A 23 2.81 5.65 9.73
N LEU A 24 3.09 4.33 9.71
CA LEU A 24 2.61 3.28 10.62
C LEU A 24 3.70 2.74 11.60
N GLY A 25 4.93 3.27 11.57
CA GLY A 25 6.00 2.96 12.51
C GLY A 25 6.08 3.87 13.75
N ASN A 26 5.76 5.16 13.60
CA ASN A 26 5.93 6.24 14.59
C ASN A 26 4.94 6.31 15.78
N GLY A 27 4.21 5.24 16.10
CA GLY A 27 3.19 5.22 17.17
C GLY A 27 1.81 5.71 16.70
N TYR A 28 0.74 5.02 17.12
CA TYR A 28 -0.61 5.23 16.59
C TYR A 28 -1.60 5.54 17.69
N THR A 29 -2.46 6.52 17.43
CA THR A 29 -3.77 6.65 18.04
C THR A 29 -4.82 6.40 16.93
N PRO A 30 -6.08 6.10 17.27
CA PRO A 30 -7.15 6.00 16.27
C PRO A 30 -7.24 7.24 15.36
N GLU A 31 -6.89 8.41 15.90
CA GLU A 31 -6.90 9.69 15.19
C GLU A 31 -5.77 9.82 14.15
N THR A 32 -4.56 9.35 14.48
CA THR A 32 -3.42 9.37 13.55
C THR A 32 -3.50 8.25 12.51
N LEU A 33 -4.23 7.18 12.81
CA LEU A 33 -4.32 6.01 11.93
C LEU A 33 -5.38 6.17 10.83
N ARG A 34 -6.47 6.91 11.09
CA ARG A 34 -7.51 7.23 10.09
C ARG A 34 -6.96 7.86 8.79
N PRO A 35 -6.12 8.93 8.82
CA PRO A 35 -5.60 9.52 7.58
C PRO A 35 -4.69 8.56 6.80
N VAL A 36 -3.95 7.70 7.50
CA VAL A 36 -3.08 6.70 6.87
C VAL A 36 -3.92 5.62 6.16
N LEU A 37 -4.99 5.13 6.79
CA LEU A 37 -5.94 4.21 6.13
C LEU A 37 -6.60 4.84 4.90
N ASN A 38 -7.00 6.11 4.97
CA ASN A 38 -7.57 6.81 3.82
C ASN A 38 -6.57 6.89 2.65
N ARG A 39 -5.29 7.14 2.94
CA ARG A 39 -4.22 7.12 1.91
C ARG A 39 -4.05 5.72 1.31
N MET A 40 -4.10 4.66 2.11
CA MET A 40 -4.05 3.28 1.59
C MET A 40 -5.24 2.96 0.67
N VAL A 41 -6.46 3.38 1.04
CA VAL A 41 -7.64 3.19 0.20
C VAL A 41 -7.50 3.96 -1.11
N ALA A 42 -7.05 5.21 -1.06
CA ALA A 42 -6.78 6.00 -2.26
C ALA A 42 -5.71 5.34 -3.14
N LEU A 43 -4.65 4.81 -2.54
CA LEU A 43 -3.58 4.10 -3.24
C LEU A 43 -4.08 2.81 -3.90
N SER A 44 -4.93 2.04 -3.21
CA SER A 44 -5.57 0.85 -3.77
C SER A 44 -6.40 1.20 -5.01
N ARG A 45 -7.19 2.28 -4.96
CA ARG A 45 -7.97 2.74 -6.13
C ARG A 45 -7.07 3.16 -7.29
N LYS A 46 -6.04 3.96 -7.02
CA LYS A 46 -5.05 4.39 -8.02
C LYS A 46 -4.37 3.18 -8.68
N MET A 47 -3.97 2.20 -7.89
CA MET A 47 -3.29 1.00 -8.37
C MET A 47 -4.22 0.12 -9.23
N ASN A 48 -5.49 -0.02 -8.84
CA ASN A 48 -6.51 -0.71 -9.65
C ASN A 48 -6.74 0.01 -10.99
N GLN A 49 -6.76 1.34 -10.99
CA GLN A 49 -6.89 2.13 -12.20
C GLN A 49 -5.66 1.93 -13.11
N LEU A 50 -4.45 2.06 -12.57
CA LEU A 50 -3.21 1.84 -13.33
C LEU A 50 -3.12 0.44 -13.93
N HIS A 51 -3.63 -0.59 -13.23
CA HIS A 51 -3.73 -1.95 -13.77
C HIS A 51 -4.77 -2.05 -14.89
N SER A 52 -5.96 -1.45 -14.70
CA SER A 52 -7.02 -1.43 -15.71
C SER A 52 -6.60 -0.69 -16.99
N ASP A 53 -5.79 0.36 -16.84
CA ASP A 53 -5.21 1.15 -17.94
C ASP A 53 -4.02 0.44 -18.61
N GLY A 54 -3.62 -0.75 -18.13
CA GLY A 54 -2.49 -1.52 -18.66
C GLY A 54 -1.10 -0.94 -18.32
N ILE A 55 -1.04 0.06 -17.45
CA ILE A 55 0.21 0.73 -17.04
C ILE A 55 0.98 -0.15 -16.04
N LEU A 56 0.28 -0.71 -15.05
CA LEU A 56 0.84 -1.76 -14.20
C LEU A 56 0.54 -3.10 -14.82
N THR A 57 1.58 -3.89 -15.09
CA THR A 57 1.41 -5.28 -15.55
C THR A 57 0.90 -6.16 -14.41
N GLU A 58 0.27 -7.30 -14.70
CA GLU A 58 -0.11 -8.26 -13.64
C GLU A 58 1.06 -8.65 -12.74
N ARG A 59 2.27 -8.76 -13.32
CA ARG A 59 3.51 -9.09 -12.59
C ARG A 59 3.89 -8.04 -11.54
N GLU A 60 3.48 -6.80 -11.72
CA GLU A 60 3.71 -5.70 -10.78
C GLU A 60 2.50 -5.49 -9.87
N TYR A 61 1.29 -5.50 -10.45
CA TYR A 61 0.04 -5.25 -9.74
C TYR A 61 -0.18 -6.25 -8.60
N ILE A 62 -0.04 -7.55 -8.86
CA ILE A 62 -0.28 -8.60 -7.86
C ILE A 62 0.60 -8.41 -6.61
N PRO A 63 1.94 -8.32 -6.70
CA PRO A 63 2.77 -8.16 -5.51
C PRO A 63 2.56 -6.80 -4.82
N LEU A 64 2.34 -5.72 -5.55
CA LEU A 64 2.05 -4.41 -4.95
C LEU A 64 0.72 -4.43 -4.18
N ASN A 65 -0.31 -5.07 -4.75
CA ASN A 65 -1.61 -5.24 -4.10
C ASN A 65 -1.55 -6.12 -2.86
N VAL A 66 -0.80 -7.23 -2.91
CA VAL A 66 -0.54 -8.06 -1.73
C VAL A 66 0.19 -7.27 -0.65
N THR A 67 1.19 -6.46 -1.01
CA THR A 67 1.95 -5.64 -0.05
C THR A 67 1.04 -4.63 0.66
N LEU A 68 0.18 -3.93 -0.09
CA LEU A 68 -0.79 -2.99 0.47
C LEU A 68 -1.83 -3.70 1.36
N LEU A 69 -2.29 -4.89 0.96
CA LEU A 69 -3.22 -5.71 1.75
C LEU A 69 -2.61 -6.13 3.09
N VAL A 70 -1.39 -6.67 3.08
CA VAL A 70 -0.68 -7.07 4.32
C VAL A 70 -0.52 -5.87 5.25
N LEU A 71 -0.20 -4.71 4.70
CA LEU A 71 -0.08 -3.48 5.49
C LEU A 71 -1.44 -3.10 6.12
N GLY A 72 -2.52 -3.09 5.34
CA GLY A 72 -3.87 -2.80 5.84
C GLY A 72 -4.34 -3.78 6.92
N VAL A 73 -4.10 -5.09 6.73
CA VAL A 73 -4.42 -6.12 7.73
C VAL A 73 -3.64 -5.88 9.03
N ASN A 74 -2.35 -5.55 8.94
CA ASN A 74 -1.56 -5.21 10.12
C ASN A 74 -2.09 -3.97 10.85
N SER A 75 -2.50 -2.94 10.12
CA SER A 75 -3.11 -1.74 10.71
C SER A 75 -4.42 -2.06 11.43
N MET A 76 -5.28 -2.86 10.81
CA MET A 76 -6.57 -3.26 11.40
C MET A 76 -6.39 -4.16 12.63
N ASN A 77 -5.45 -5.12 12.57
CA ASN A 77 -5.11 -5.97 13.71
C ASN A 77 -4.57 -5.16 14.89
N ARG A 78 -3.79 -4.10 14.60
CA ARG A 78 -3.31 -3.19 15.65
C ARG A 78 -4.45 -2.39 16.25
N LEU A 79 -5.35 -1.82 15.43
CA LEU A 79 -6.55 -1.13 15.91
C LEU A 79 -7.40 -1.99 16.84
N SER A 80 -7.62 -3.26 16.48
CA SER A 80 -8.41 -4.19 17.29
C SER A 80 -7.79 -4.52 18.66
N ARG A 81 -6.51 -4.18 18.88
CA ARG A 81 -5.77 -4.44 20.12
C ARG A 81 -5.60 -3.19 21.00
N MET A 82 -6.10 -2.04 20.55
CA MET A 82 -6.15 -0.80 21.33
C MET A 82 -7.44 -0.74 22.14
#